data_AF-A0A958J733-F1
#
_entry.id   AF-A0A958J733-F1
#
_cell.length_a   1.000
_cell.length_b   1.000
_cell.length_c   1.000
_cell.angle_alpha   90.00
_cell.angle_beta   90.00
_cell.angle_gamma   90.00
#
_symmetry.space_group_name_H-M   'P 1'
#
loop_
_entity.id
_entity.type
_entity.pdbx_description
1 polymer ?
#
loop_
_entity_poly.entity_id
_entity_poly.type
_entity_poly.pdbx_seq_one_letter_code
_entity_poly.pdbx_strand_id
1 'polypeptide(L)' 'KRLMTLMQLFLIHRYKSITVHYVSPTEDNQHQTQKMKRLEIFETVNTEIGQIIVATVNGARIKELLNPDEVALKKLIAKE' A
#
# COMPACT_ATOMS: atom_id res chain seq x y z
N LYS A 1 9.12 1.54 -12.16
CA LYS A 1 9.43 0.44 -11.21
C LYS A 1 8.50 0.55 -9.99
N ARG A 2 8.40 -0.45 -9.09
CA ARG A 2 7.45 -0.47 -7.94
C ARG A 2 8.12 -0.29 -6.56
N LEU A 3 9.25 0.43 -6.50
CA LEU A 3 10.06 0.59 -5.28
C LEU A 3 9.25 1.06 -4.06
N MET A 4 8.51 2.17 -4.20
CA MET A 4 7.73 2.73 -3.09
C MET A 4 6.67 1.75 -2.56
N THR A 5 6.05 0.96 -3.46
CA THR A 5 5.07 -0.06 -3.08
C THR A 5 5.73 -1.18 -2.25
N LEU A 6 6.92 -1.64 -2.65
CA LEU A 6 7.64 -2.69 -1.91
C LEU A 6 8.14 -2.17 -0.55
N MET A 7 8.63 -0.93 -0.49
CA MET A 7 9.01 -0.30 0.78
C MET A 7 7.81 -0.21 1.73
N GLN A 8 6.65 0.23 1.23
CA GLN A 8 5.45 0.32 2.05
C GLN A 8 4.95 -1.06 2.49
N LEU A 9 5.00 -2.08 1.62
CA LEU A 9 4.68 -3.47 1.97
C LEU A 9 5.55 -3.97 3.13
N PHE A 10 6.86 -3.71 3.06
CA PHE A 10 7.79 -4.05 4.13
C PHE A 10 7.44 -3.33 5.44
N LEU A 11 7.19 -2.01 5.40
CA LEU A 11 6.83 -1.24 6.59
C LEU A 11 5.52 -1.72 7.23
N ILE A 12 4.49 -1.98 6.42
CA ILE A 12 3.21 -2.53 6.88
C ILE A 12 3.44 -3.88 7.57
N HIS A 13 4.23 -4.77 6.96
CA HIS A 13 4.55 -6.06 7.57
C HIS A 13 5.35 -5.92 8.87
N ARG A 14 6.33 -5.02 8.90
CA ARG A 14 7.27 -4.83 10.01
C ARG A 14 6.59 -4.22 11.25
N TYR A 15 5.64 -3.31 11.04
CA TYR A 15 4.94 -2.60 12.11
C TYR A 15 3.52 -3.11 12.36
N LYS A 16 3.05 -4.09 11.57
CA LYS A 16 1.69 -4.63 11.63
C LYS A 16 0.63 -3.53 11.51
N SER A 17 0.91 -2.53 10.68
CA SER A 17 0.05 -1.36 10.51
C SER A 17 -1.28 -1.76 9.89
N ILE A 18 -2.37 -1.26 10.47
CA ILE A 18 -3.74 -1.42 9.95
C ILE A 18 -4.18 -0.22 9.11
N THR A 19 -3.60 0.95 9.37
CA THR A 19 -3.81 2.19 8.62
C THR A 19 -2.48 2.91 8.38
N VAL A 20 -2.44 3.72 7.32
CA VAL A 20 -1.32 4.62 7.00
C VAL A 20 -1.89 6.01 6.74
N HIS A 21 -1.37 7.01 7.44
CA HIS A 21 -1.83 8.39 7.35
C HIS A 21 -0.74 9.25 6.70
N TYR A 22 -1.10 10.00 5.67
CA TYR A 22 -0.22 11.00 5.05
C TYR A 22 -0.69 12.38 5.49
N VAL A 23 0.11 13.04 6.32
CA VAL A 23 -0.14 14.39 6.82
C VAL A 23 0.42 15.40 5.83
N SER A 24 -0.38 16.41 5.47
CA SER A 24 -0.01 17.43 4.46
C SER A 24 0.46 16.79 3.13
N PRO A 25 -0.36 15.94 2.50
CA PRO A 25 -0.02 15.16 1.34
C PRO A 25 0.23 16.05 0.13
N THR A 26 1.22 15.67 -0.66
CA THR A 26 1.43 16.22 -2.01
C THR A 26 0.60 15.44 -3.03
N GLU A 27 0.56 15.93 -4.27
CA GLU A 27 -0.03 15.20 -5.40
C GLU A 27 0.61 13.82 -5.61
N ASP A 28 1.91 13.69 -5.33
CA ASP A 28 2.61 12.40 -5.39
C ASP A 28 2.06 11.41 -4.36
N ASN A 29 1.71 11.87 -3.15
CA ASN A 29 1.08 11.01 -2.14
C ASN A 29 -0.30 10.55 -2.61
N GLN A 30 -1.09 11.45 -3.21
CA GLN A 30 -2.39 11.10 -3.79
C GLN A 30 -2.23 10.05 -4.90
N HIS A 31 -1.33 10.28 -5.86
CA HIS A 31 -1.10 9.35 -6.95
C HIS A 31 -0.60 7.98 -6.45
N GLN A 32 0.34 7.96 -5.50
CA GLN A 32 0.91 6.74 -4.96
C GLN A 32 -0.11 5.93 -4.16
N THR A 33 -0.90 6.56 -3.29
CA THR A 33 -1.92 5.86 -2.49
C THR A 33 -3.03 5.29 -3.37
N GLN A 34 -3.49 6.04 -4.39
CA GLN A 34 -4.47 5.52 -5.36
C GLN A 34 -3.91 4.36 -6.19
N LYS A 35 -2.63 4.41 -6.58
CA LYS A 35 -1.96 3.28 -7.24
C LYS A 35 -1.88 2.07 -6.33
N MET A 36 -1.57 2.26 -5.06
CA MET A 36 -1.50 1.18 -4.07
C MET A 36 -2.87 0.58 -3.76
N LYS A 37 -3.94 1.38 -3.82
CA LYS A 37 -5.33 0.91 -3.78
C LYS A 37 -5.66 0.00 -4.97
N ARG A 38 -5.28 0.39 -6.19
CA ARG A 38 -5.45 -0.45 -7.40
C ARG A 38 -4.67 -1.76 -7.35
N LEU A 39 -3.57 -1.79 -6.60
CA LEU A 39 -2.77 -3.01 -6.37
C LEU A 39 -3.27 -3.81 -5.15
N GLU A 40 -4.38 -3.39 -4.56
CA GLU A 40 -5.04 -3.99 -3.40
C GLU A 40 -4.17 -4.00 -2.14
N ILE A 41 -3.09 -3.22 -2.09
CA ILE A 41 -2.29 -3.05 -0.85
C ILE A 41 -3.09 -2.27 0.18
N PHE A 42 -3.79 -1.24 -0.29
CA PHE A 42 -4.79 -0.53 0.48
C PHE A 42 -6.18 -0.95 0.04
N GLU A 43 -7.05 -1.21 1.01
CA GLU A 43 -8.47 -1.49 0.77
C GLU A 43 -9.22 -0.19 0.51
N THR A 44 -9.00 0.82 1.36
CA THR A 44 -9.57 2.15 1.18
C THR A 44 -8.48 3.22 1.22
N VAL A 45 -8.76 4.33 0.53
CA VAL A 45 -7.94 5.55 0.52
C VAL A 45 -8.93 6.70 0.47
N ASN A 46 -9.03 7.45 1.56
CA ASN A 46 -9.92 8.58 1.72
C ASN A 46 -9.09 9.83 2.03
N THR A 47 -9.56 11.00 1.58
CA THR A 47 -9.00 12.28 2.02
C THR A 47 -9.96 12.90 3.02
N GLU A 48 -9.49 13.12 4.24
CA GLU A 48 -10.26 13.68 5.34
C GLU A 48 -10.03 15.20 5.49
N ILE A 49 -10.87 15.83 6.32
CA ILE A 49 -10.77 17.25 6.66
C ILE A 49 -9.38 17.54 7.25
N GLY A 50 -8.77 18.64 6.79
CA GLY A 50 -7.38 18.97 7.14
C GLY A 50 -6.35 18.44 6.14
N GLN A 51 -6.79 17.95 4.97
CA GLN A 51 -5.93 17.38 3.93
C GLN A 51 -5.10 16.22 4.48
N ILE A 52 -5.74 15.19 5.03
CA ILE A 52 -5.04 13.98 5.47
C ILE A 52 -5.50 12.83 4.59
N ILE A 53 -4.58 12.10 3.97
CA ILE A 53 -4.94 10.84 3.32
C ILE A 53 -4.91 9.74 4.38
N VAL A 54 -6.03 9.07 4.56
CA VAL A 54 -6.16 7.88 5.41
C VAL A 54 -6.32 6.66 4.51
N ALA A 55 -5.37 5.74 4.60
CA ALA A 55 -5.37 4.50 3.82
C ALA A 55 -5.47 3.28 4.75
N THR A 56 -6.50 2.45 4.56
CA THR A 56 -6.65 1.18 5.31
C THR A 56 -5.93 0.05 4.59
N VAL A 57 -5.24 -0.81 5.33
CA VAL A 57 -4.46 -1.92 4.79
C VAL A 57 -5.36 -3.12 4.49
N ASN A 58 -5.23 -3.69 3.30
CA ASN A 58 -5.90 -4.95 2.96
C ASN A 58 -5.08 -6.14 3.53
N GLY A 59 -5.41 -6.58 4.73
CA GLY A 59 -4.66 -7.64 5.42
C GLY A 59 -4.60 -8.97 4.64
N ALA A 60 -5.65 -9.33 3.90
CA ALA A 60 -5.67 -10.55 3.10
C ALA A 60 -4.65 -10.49 1.97
N ARG A 61 -4.60 -9.36 1.25
CA ARG A 61 -3.61 -9.14 0.19
C ARG A 61 -2.19 -9.09 0.71
N ILE A 62 -1.95 -8.47 1.87
CA ILE A 62 -0.62 -8.48 2.50
C ILE A 62 -0.19 -9.91 2.81
N LYS A 63 -1.07 -10.75 3.34
CA LYS A 63 -0.75 -12.15 3.65
C LYS A 63 -0.39 -12.94 2.38
N GLU A 64 -1.10 -12.74 1.29
CA GLU A 64 -0.82 -13.36 0.00
C GLU A 64 0.55 -12.94 -0.56
N LEU A 65 0.87 -11.65 -0.52
CA LEU A 65 2.14 -11.09 -1.01
C LEU A 65 3.36 -11.50 -0.17
N LEU A 66 3.13 -11.99 1.06
CA LEU A 66 4.16 -12.47 1.97
C LEU A 66 4.21 -13.99 2.07
N ASN A 67 3.45 -14.69 1.22
CA ASN A 67 3.53 -16.14 1.14
C ASN A 67 4.98 -16.55 0.79
N PRO A 68 5.57 -17.53 1.52
CA PRO A 68 6.94 -18.01 1.25
C PRO A 68 7.21 -18.50 -0.18
N ASP A 69 6.18 -18.86 -0.95
CA ASP A 69 6.35 -19.21 -2.37
C ASP A 69 6.71 -18.01 -3.27
N GLU A 70 6.53 -16.78 -2.76
CA GLU A 70 6.77 -15.50 -3.42
C GLU A 70 6.05 -15.32 -4.77
N VAL A 71 5.06 -16.15 -5.10
CA VAL A 71 4.44 -16.16 -6.44
C VAL A 71 3.71 -14.85 -6.70
N ALA A 72 2.85 -14.43 -5.77
CA ALA A 72 2.11 -13.17 -5.89
C ALA A 72 3.04 -11.96 -5.86
N LEU A 73 4.10 -12.00 -5.04
CA LEU A 73 5.10 -10.93 -4.96
C LEU A 73 5.88 -10.77 -6.27
N LYS A 74 6.30 -11.87 -6.89
CA LYS A 74 7.01 -11.84 -8.18
C LYS A 74 6.14 -11.28 -9.30
N LYS A 75 4.87 -11.70 -9.37
CA LYS A 75 3.89 -11.12 -10.32
C LYS A 75 3.71 -9.62 -10.09
N LEU A 76 3.58 -9.21 -8.82
CA LEU A 76 3.52 -7.80 -8.45
C LEU A 76 4.75 -7.05 -8.96
N ILE A 77 5.96 -7.57 -8.80
CA ILE A 77 7.20 -6.91 -9.26
C ILE A 77 7.26 -6.83 -10.79
N ALA A 78 6.89 -7.92 -11.48
CA ALA A 78 6.86 -8.05 -12.93
C ALA A 78 5.78 -7.20 -13.61
N LYS A 79 4.75 -6.78 -12.86
CA LYS A 79 3.52 -6.11 -13.32
C LYS A 79 2.59 -7.03 -14.14
N GLU A 80 2.52 -8.28 -13.73
CA GLU A 80 1.58 -9.29 -14.22
C GLU A 80 0.31 -9.35 -13.36
#